data_AF-A0AAJ0BUC6-F1
#
_entry.id   AF-A0AAJ0BUC6-F1
#
_cell.length_a   1.000
_cell.length_b   1.000
_cell.length_c   1.000
_cell.angle_alpha   90.00
_cell.angle_beta   90.00
_cell.angle_gamma   90.00
#
_symmetry.space_group_name_H-M   'P 1'
#
loop_
_entity.id
_entity.type
_entity.pdbx_description
1 polymer ?
#
loop_
_entity_poly.entity_id
_entity_poly.type
_entity_poly.pdbx_seq_one_letter_code
_entity_poly.pdbx_strand_id
1 'polypeptide(L)'
;MTASQNIPVSSSEASIEHLDLDHYSSFVRAISNILSTEIAEATITQLADGLPTRAMYSEARGSFPHRDHPILKHTELCEGASAKAKEFLVAFDPMILRFDATLLQAYQDTSPGSRQFGIRLIEMTAVAIHQIAVALYQLDEKAHRGDIDSVMNWVAPIEQYELHGRWETKPHFPPRPSLFFHPDYLDHHQYPSGTADVAGYWAEDRIFGGVVLFDRGKSDMEAKEVYFHSGRRRQTHRVWLLLEPQLESLISFLLDESGRVESPLPIFVDEKSRKRFDAWDAMAFHHIFRDRWERSIPDIKDESSIRYNTGDYPELQDVFDKLAAGPSYDVPGRFDPLSTNIEKHAKETEGSGPDAPAGPAAQPSETADHPGSLTTRSTTEDDIMRLFGETKEAFLARQASFINGPSYDELMQNFLNEPDEGGPGASADLANQRRETS
;
A
#
# COMPACT_ATOMS: atom_id res chain seq x y z
N MET A 1 -21.85 15.49 20.26
CA MET A 1 -21.25 16.75 19.78
C MET A 1 -21.08 16.59 18.29
N THR A 2 -21.84 17.35 17.51
CA THR A 2 -21.97 17.23 16.06
C THR A 2 -20.69 17.69 15.37
N ALA A 3 -20.00 16.75 14.70
CA ALA A 3 -18.93 17.08 13.77
C ALA A 3 -19.54 17.88 12.62
N SER A 4 -19.07 19.12 12.45
CA SER A 4 -19.43 19.94 11.30
C SER A 4 -18.95 19.23 10.05
N GLN A 5 -19.88 19.00 9.12
CA GLN A 5 -19.56 18.78 7.72
C GLN A 5 -18.86 20.06 7.22
N ASN A 6 -17.52 20.04 7.20
CA ASN A 6 -16.75 21.05 6.51
C ASN A 6 -16.94 20.83 5.00
N ILE A 7 -17.94 21.50 4.46
CA ILE A 7 -18.00 21.87 3.04
C ILE A 7 -16.67 22.56 2.72
N PRO A 8 -15.98 22.22 1.61
CA PRO A 8 -14.64 22.73 1.35
C PRO A 8 -14.65 24.26 1.34
N VAL A 9 -13.76 24.84 2.14
CA VAL A 9 -13.35 26.24 2.00
C VAL A 9 -12.95 26.40 0.55
N SER A 10 -13.55 27.38 -0.14
CA SER A 10 -13.12 27.84 -1.46
C SER A 10 -11.64 28.21 -1.37
N SER A 11 -10.77 27.24 -1.64
CA SER A 11 -9.36 27.43 -1.91
C SER A 11 -9.27 28.41 -3.08
N SER A 12 -8.67 29.57 -2.86
CA SER A 12 -8.34 30.46 -3.98
C SER A 12 -7.21 29.80 -4.76
N GLU A 13 -7.46 29.43 -6.02
CA GLU A 13 -6.42 28.88 -6.88
C GLU A 13 -5.48 29.98 -7.39
N ALA A 14 -4.18 29.67 -7.45
CA ALA A 14 -3.13 30.55 -7.93
C ALA A 14 -2.27 29.85 -8.99
N SER A 15 -1.69 30.65 -9.88
CA SER A 15 -0.74 30.22 -10.91
C SER A 15 0.69 30.34 -10.40
N ILE A 16 1.56 29.42 -10.85
CA ILE A 16 3.01 29.43 -10.57
C ILE A 16 3.74 30.65 -11.13
N GLU A 17 3.11 31.43 -12.01
CA GLU A 17 3.64 32.71 -12.52
C GLU A 17 3.91 33.74 -11.42
N HIS A 18 3.31 33.57 -10.24
CA HIS A 18 3.49 34.43 -9.08
C HIS A 18 4.70 34.06 -8.22
N LEU A 19 5.37 32.94 -8.52
CA LEU A 19 6.58 32.55 -7.83
C LEU A 19 7.75 33.45 -8.23
N ASP A 20 8.69 33.64 -7.30
CA ASP A 20 9.99 34.21 -7.66
C ASP A 20 10.78 33.27 -8.59
N LEU A 21 11.84 33.80 -9.18
CA LEU A 21 12.61 33.10 -10.20
C LEU A 21 13.25 31.80 -9.67
N ASP A 22 13.72 31.78 -8.42
CA ASP A 22 14.42 30.63 -7.85
C ASP A 22 13.43 29.49 -7.53
N HIS A 23 12.27 29.82 -6.96
CA HIS A 23 11.19 28.88 -6.69
C HIS A 23 10.58 28.35 -7.99
N TYR A 24 10.29 29.24 -8.94
CA TYR A 24 9.75 28.86 -10.25
C TYR A 24 10.69 27.90 -10.98
N SER A 25 11.98 28.26 -11.10
CA SER A 25 12.95 27.45 -11.84
C SER A 25 13.19 26.09 -11.19
N SER A 26 13.26 26.03 -9.85
CA SER A 26 13.39 24.77 -9.11
C SER A 26 12.17 23.88 -9.28
N PHE A 27 10.97 24.45 -9.26
CA PHE A 27 9.73 23.71 -9.44
C PHE A 27 9.55 23.15 -10.86
N VAL A 28 9.78 23.98 -11.89
CA VAL A 28 9.71 23.52 -13.29
C VAL A 28 10.75 22.43 -13.55
N ARG A 29 11.95 22.56 -12.98
CA ARG A 29 12.99 21.53 -13.05
C ARG A 29 12.56 20.24 -12.39
N ALA A 30 11.99 20.31 -11.19
CA ALA A 30 11.48 19.14 -10.47
C ALA A 30 10.46 18.36 -11.31
N ILE A 31 9.49 19.05 -11.93
CA ILE A 31 8.54 18.41 -12.85
C ILE A 31 9.28 17.78 -14.04
N SER A 32 10.17 18.53 -14.70
CA SER A 32 10.92 18.04 -15.86
C SER A 32 11.73 16.77 -15.52
N ASN A 33 12.39 16.74 -14.37
CA ASN A 33 13.18 15.60 -13.93
C ASN A 33 12.27 14.38 -13.70
N ILE A 34 11.12 14.55 -13.04
CA ILE A 34 10.15 13.47 -12.87
C ILE A 34 9.64 12.94 -14.22
N LEU A 35 9.19 13.84 -15.11
CA LEU A 35 8.61 13.46 -16.39
C LEU A 35 9.62 12.81 -17.35
N SER A 36 10.92 13.02 -17.13
CA SER A 36 11.99 12.37 -17.88
C SER A 36 12.27 10.92 -17.46
N THR A 37 11.67 10.44 -16.36
CA THR A 37 11.88 9.08 -15.88
C THR A 37 11.10 8.05 -16.70
N GLU A 38 11.67 6.85 -16.84
CA GLU A 38 10.99 5.73 -17.52
C GLU A 38 9.66 5.37 -16.84
N ILE A 39 9.59 5.47 -15.50
CA ILE A 39 8.36 5.17 -14.75
C ILE A 39 7.27 6.21 -15.02
N ALA A 40 7.61 7.49 -15.17
CA ALA A 40 6.66 8.53 -15.56
C ALA A 40 6.19 8.33 -17.00
N GLU A 41 7.10 8.05 -17.95
CA GLU A 41 6.73 7.75 -19.34
C GLU A 41 5.77 6.55 -19.40
N ALA A 42 6.07 5.46 -18.69
CA ALA A 42 5.22 4.26 -18.65
C ALA A 42 3.84 4.52 -18.01
N THR A 43 3.79 5.34 -16.97
CA THR A 43 2.54 5.71 -16.28
C THR A 43 1.65 6.58 -17.16
N ILE A 44 2.23 7.62 -17.75
CA ILE A 44 1.53 8.57 -18.64
C ILE A 44 1.06 7.87 -19.91
N THR A 45 1.86 6.96 -20.45
CA THR A 45 1.48 6.18 -21.64
C THR A 45 0.24 5.33 -21.37
N GLN A 46 0.09 4.75 -20.18
CA GLN A 46 -1.13 4.01 -19.84
C GLN A 46 -2.35 4.91 -19.69
N LEU A 47 -2.20 6.11 -19.13
CA LEU A 47 -3.31 7.07 -19.06
C LEU A 47 -3.76 7.52 -20.46
N ALA A 48 -2.79 7.75 -21.37
CA ALA A 48 -3.05 8.08 -22.76
C ALA A 48 -3.66 6.90 -23.54
N ASP A 49 -3.29 5.66 -23.19
CA ASP A 49 -3.91 4.46 -23.70
C ASP A 49 -5.39 4.38 -23.29
N GLY A 50 -5.69 4.70 -22.04
CA GLY A 50 -7.04 4.69 -21.47
C GLY A 50 -7.35 3.45 -20.64
N LEU A 51 -6.53 2.39 -20.73
CA LEU A 51 -6.59 1.23 -19.86
C LEU A 51 -5.20 0.88 -19.32
N PRO A 52 -5.07 0.43 -18.05
CA PRO A 52 -3.83 -0.14 -17.58
C PRO A 52 -3.57 -1.47 -18.29
N THR A 53 -2.30 -1.87 -18.41
CA THR A 53 -2.00 -3.24 -18.80
C THR A 53 -2.39 -4.21 -17.68
N ARG A 54 -2.64 -5.48 -18.03
CA ARG A 54 -2.94 -6.55 -17.06
C ARG A 54 -1.89 -6.61 -15.95
N ALA A 55 -0.61 -6.48 -16.32
CA ALA A 55 0.49 -6.53 -15.37
C ALA A 55 0.37 -5.40 -14.35
N MET A 56 0.17 -4.17 -14.81
CA MET A 56 0.06 -3.00 -13.95
C MET A 56 -1.20 -3.00 -13.10
N TYR A 57 -2.32 -3.44 -13.66
CA TYR A 57 -3.54 -3.63 -12.90
C TYR A 57 -3.33 -4.66 -11.77
N SER A 58 -2.62 -5.75 -12.05
CA SER A 58 -2.37 -6.84 -11.08
C SER A 58 -1.40 -6.45 -9.98
N GLU A 59 -0.61 -5.38 -10.15
CA GLU A 59 0.28 -4.88 -9.10
C GLU A 59 -0.45 -4.08 -8.02
N ALA A 60 -1.67 -3.61 -8.25
CA ALA A 60 -2.45 -2.93 -7.22
C ALA A 60 -2.86 -3.90 -6.10
N ARG A 61 -2.75 -3.47 -4.85
CA ARG A 61 -3.30 -4.19 -3.70
C ARG A 61 -4.83 -4.23 -3.85
N GLY A 62 -5.44 -5.38 -3.59
CA GLY A 62 -6.90 -5.54 -3.76
C GLY A 62 -7.38 -5.57 -5.21
N SER A 63 -6.48 -5.55 -6.20
CA SER A 63 -6.79 -5.94 -7.58
C SER A 63 -6.79 -7.46 -7.65
N PHE A 64 -7.96 -8.06 -7.89
CA PHE A 64 -8.08 -9.49 -8.19
C PHE A 64 -9.13 -9.61 -9.29
N PRO A 65 -8.74 -9.35 -10.56
CA PRO A 65 -9.71 -9.41 -11.64
C PRO A 65 -10.28 -10.82 -11.70
N HIS A 66 -11.60 -10.90 -11.86
CA HIS A 66 -12.24 -12.17 -12.19
C HIS A 66 -11.59 -12.77 -13.44
N ARG A 67 -11.54 -14.11 -13.56
CA ARG A 67 -10.93 -14.81 -14.71
C ARG A 67 -11.47 -14.38 -16.08
N ASP A 68 -12.70 -13.87 -16.10
CA ASP A 68 -13.40 -13.41 -17.30
C ASP A 68 -13.36 -11.88 -17.50
N HIS A 69 -12.71 -11.14 -16.59
CA HIS A 69 -12.63 -9.69 -16.68
C HIS A 69 -11.84 -9.29 -17.95
N PRO A 70 -12.37 -8.42 -18.82
CA PRO A 70 -11.74 -8.09 -20.11
C PRO A 70 -10.31 -7.53 -19.99
N ILE A 71 -10.00 -6.82 -18.90
CA ILE A 71 -8.64 -6.34 -18.56
C ILE A 71 -7.56 -7.42 -18.67
N LEU A 72 -7.90 -8.70 -18.44
CA LEU A 72 -6.94 -9.80 -18.55
C LEU A 72 -6.40 -10.01 -19.96
N LYS A 73 -7.09 -9.47 -20.98
CA LYS A 73 -6.68 -9.51 -22.39
C LYS A 73 -5.83 -8.29 -22.79
N HIS A 74 -5.78 -7.26 -21.96
CA HIS A 74 -5.01 -6.04 -22.23
C HIS A 74 -3.56 -6.19 -21.75
N THR A 75 -2.79 -7.03 -22.44
CA THR A 75 -1.41 -7.37 -22.03
C THR A 75 -0.36 -6.36 -22.48
N GLU A 76 -0.66 -5.62 -23.54
CA GLU A 76 0.22 -4.63 -24.16
C GLU A 76 -0.56 -3.34 -24.39
N LEU A 77 0.16 -2.22 -24.48
CA LEU A 77 -0.40 -0.92 -24.82
C LEU A 77 -0.87 -0.92 -26.28
N CYS A 78 -1.93 -0.17 -26.57
CA CYS A 78 -2.46 -0.04 -27.92
C CYS A 78 -1.53 0.80 -28.81
N GLU A 79 -1.63 0.56 -30.12
CA GLU A 79 -0.91 1.35 -31.12
C GLU A 79 -1.25 2.84 -30.98
N GLY A 80 -0.21 3.68 -30.89
CA GLY A 80 -0.35 5.13 -30.76
C GLY A 80 -0.38 5.66 -29.32
N ALA A 81 -0.48 4.81 -28.29
CA ALA A 81 -0.46 5.24 -26.89
C ALA A 81 0.80 6.05 -26.55
N SER A 82 1.98 5.51 -26.89
CA SER A 82 3.26 6.20 -26.66
C SER A 82 3.39 7.49 -27.46
N ALA A 83 2.85 7.54 -28.68
CA ALA A 83 2.89 8.75 -29.50
C ALA A 83 2.02 9.86 -28.88
N LYS A 84 0.83 9.51 -28.41
CA LYS A 84 -0.10 10.43 -27.74
C LYS A 84 0.45 10.94 -26.41
N ALA A 85 1.08 10.06 -25.62
CA ALA A 85 1.79 10.45 -24.41
C ALA A 85 2.93 11.44 -24.69
N LYS A 86 3.74 11.17 -25.73
CA LYS A 86 4.83 12.06 -26.14
C LYS A 86 4.33 13.40 -26.66
N GLU A 87 3.26 13.41 -27.44
CA GLU A 87 2.61 14.63 -27.91
C GLU A 87 2.15 15.50 -26.73
N PHE A 88 1.48 14.89 -25.75
CA PHE A 88 1.08 15.58 -24.53
C PHE A 88 2.28 16.16 -23.77
N LEU A 89 3.33 15.36 -23.56
CA LEU A 89 4.53 15.79 -22.82
C LEU A 89 5.29 16.91 -23.53
N VAL A 90 5.36 16.88 -24.87
CA VAL A 90 6.01 17.94 -25.67
C VAL A 90 5.19 19.23 -25.65
N ALA A 91 3.86 19.12 -25.64
CA ALA A 91 2.95 20.27 -25.59
C ALA A 91 2.68 20.78 -24.17
N PHE A 92 3.15 20.07 -23.13
CA PHE A 92 2.88 20.41 -21.75
C PHE A 92 3.52 21.75 -21.37
N ASP A 93 2.69 22.68 -20.93
CA ASP A 93 3.09 23.96 -20.38
C ASP A 93 2.83 23.96 -18.87
N PRO A 94 3.85 24.08 -18.01
CA PRO A 94 3.67 24.16 -16.55
C PRO A 94 2.71 25.26 -16.09
N MET A 95 2.49 26.32 -16.89
CA MET A 95 1.57 27.41 -16.56
C MET A 95 0.09 27.01 -16.51
N ILE A 96 -0.27 25.82 -17.03
CA ILE A 96 -1.65 25.33 -16.93
C ILE A 96 -1.98 24.84 -15.51
N LEU A 97 -0.97 24.54 -14.69
CA LEU A 97 -1.14 24.00 -13.34
C LEU A 97 -1.73 25.04 -12.39
N ARG A 98 -2.65 24.60 -11.53
CA ARG A 98 -3.33 25.46 -10.55
C ARG A 98 -3.11 24.93 -9.14
N PHE A 99 -2.65 25.78 -8.24
CA PHE A 99 -2.35 25.40 -6.86
C PHE A 99 -3.26 26.13 -5.91
N ASP A 100 -3.56 25.50 -4.77
CA ASP A 100 -4.08 26.24 -3.63
C ASP A 100 -3.13 27.40 -3.29
N ALA A 101 -3.66 28.62 -3.15
CA ALA A 101 -2.83 29.80 -2.92
C ALA A 101 -2.04 29.72 -1.61
N THR A 102 -2.55 29.03 -0.58
CA THR A 102 -1.84 28.85 0.68
C THR A 102 -0.66 27.90 0.52
N LEU A 103 -0.80 26.84 -0.28
CA LEU A 103 0.31 25.97 -0.67
C LEU A 103 1.37 26.76 -1.47
N LEU A 104 0.95 27.50 -2.49
CA LEU A 104 1.87 28.27 -3.33
C LEU A 104 2.65 29.30 -2.50
N GLN A 105 1.96 30.02 -1.61
CA GLN A 105 2.59 30.97 -0.70
C GLN A 105 3.51 30.26 0.31
N ALA A 106 3.09 29.12 0.86
CA ALA A 106 3.91 28.36 1.80
C ALA A 106 5.19 27.82 1.16
N TYR A 107 5.19 27.53 -0.14
CA TYR A 107 6.40 27.21 -0.90
C TYR A 107 7.27 28.47 -1.09
N GLN A 108 6.68 29.56 -1.56
CA GLN A 108 7.33 30.86 -1.79
C GLN A 108 7.99 31.46 -0.54
N ASP A 109 7.46 31.17 0.65
CA ASP A 109 7.98 31.64 1.94
C ASP A 109 9.19 30.82 2.43
N THR A 110 9.53 29.71 1.77
CA THR A 110 10.71 28.92 2.14
C THR A 110 12.00 29.53 1.59
N SER A 111 13.12 29.20 2.22
CA SER A 111 14.44 29.61 1.72
C SER A 111 15.03 28.51 0.83
N PRO A 112 15.42 28.80 -0.43
CA PRO A 112 16.11 27.84 -1.29
C PRO A 112 17.31 27.19 -0.59
N GLY A 113 17.47 25.87 -0.77
CA GLY A 113 18.49 25.08 -0.09
C GLY A 113 18.18 24.68 1.36
N SER A 114 17.09 25.17 1.96
CA SER A 114 16.62 24.66 3.25
C SER A 114 15.90 23.32 3.12
N ARG A 115 15.88 22.53 4.20
CA ARG A 115 15.10 21.28 4.26
C ARG A 115 13.61 21.54 3.98
N GLN A 116 13.06 22.62 4.54
CA GLN A 116 11.66 22.98 4.37
C GLN A 116 11.32 23.31 2.91
N PHE A 117 12.22 23.99 2.20
CA PHE A 117 12.09 24.22 0.76
C PHE A 117 12.03 22.90 -0.01
N GLY A 118 12.90 21.93 0.30
CA GLY A 118 12.87 20.62 -0.32
C GLY A 118 11.56 19.85 -0.09
N ILE A 119 11.02 19.90 1.14
CA ILE A 119 9.73 19.27 1.46
C ILE A 119 8.57 19.94 0.72
N ARG A 120 8.53 21.28 0.68
CA ARG A 120 7.49 22.01 -0.07
C ARG A 120 7.63 21.83 -1.57
N LEU A 121 8.85 21.69 -2.09
CA LEU A 121 9.09 21.33 -3.49
C LEU A 121 8.51 19.95 -3.82
N ILE A 122 8.71 18.95 -2.95
CA ILE A 122 8.09 17.62 -3.10
C ILE A 122 6.56 17.72 -3.11
N GLU A 123 5.98 18.53 -2.22
CA GLU A 123 4.54 18.78 -2.17
C GLU A 123 3.99 19.38 -3.46
N MET A 124 4.59 20.47 -3.91
CA MET A 124 4.26 21.11 -5.19
C MET A 124 4.37 20.11 -6.36
N THR A 125 5.42 19.31 -6.36
CA THR A 125 5.67 18.32 -7.43
C THR A 125 4.65 17.19 -7.41
N ALA A 126 4.28 16.67 -6.23
CA ALA A 126 3.25 15.64 -6.10
C ALA A 126 1.89 16.14 -6.62
N VAL A 127 1.50 17.35 -6.24
CA VAL A 127 0.26 18.01 -6.72
C VAL A 127 0.30 18.22 -8.24
N ALA A 128 1.44 18.61 -8.79
CA ALA A 128 1.61 18.78 -10.24
C ALA A 128 1.44 17.46 -11.00
N ILE A 129 2.09 16.39 -10.54
CA ILE A 129 2.00 15.06 -11.16
C ILE A 129 0.57 14.52 -11.07
N HIS A 130 -0.13 14.75 -9.95
CA HIS A 130 -1.54 14.43 -9.81
C HIS A 130 -2.38 15.16 -10.89
N GLN A 131 -2.21 16.47 -11.04
CA GLN A 131 -2.95 17.27 -12.03
C GLN A 131 -2.64 16.87 -13.47
N ILE A 132 -1.38 16.56 -13.78
CA ILE A 132 -0.97 16.05 -15.10
C ILE A 132 -1.71 14.74 -15.40
N ALA A 133 -1.77 13.83 -14.42
CA ALA A 133 -2.48 12.58 -14.56
C ALA A 133 -4.00 12.77 -14.71
N VAL A 134 -4.60 13.70 -13.97
CA VAL A 134 -6.01 14.12 -14.13
C VAL A 134 -6.26 14.61 -15.56
N ALA A 135 -5.43 15.51 -16.08
CA ALA A 135 -5.58 16.05 -17.43
C ALA A 135 -5.45 14.95 -18.50
N LEU A 136 -4.48 14.05 -18.36
CA LEU A 136 -4.31 12.89 -19.25
C LEU A 136 -5.51 11.93 -19.18
N TYR A 137 -6.02 11.65 -17.98
CA TYR A 137 -7.20 10.82 -17.78
C TYR A 137 -8.45 11.45 -18.40
N GLN A 138 -8.55 12.77 -18.45
CA GLN A 138 -9.67 13.50 -19.03
C GLN A 138 -9.57 13.74 -20.55
N LEU A 139 -8.47 13.37 -21.21
CA LEU A 139 -8.38 13.46 -22.68
C LEU A 139 -9.55 12.70 -23.34
N ASP A 140 -10.33 13.39 -24.16
CA ASP A 140 -11.48 12.80 -24.88
C ASP A 140 -11.05 11.62 -25.76
N GLU A 141 -9.92 11.77 -26.46
CA GLU A 141 -9.39 10.75 -27.35
C GLU A 141 -8.30 9.91 -26.65
N LYS A 142 -8.64 8.67 -26.32
CA LYS A 142 -7.69 7.64 -25.89
C LYS A 142 -7.10 6.86 -27.07
N ALA A 143 -5.94 6.24 -26.89
CA ALA A 143 -5.37 5.38 -27.93
C ALA A 143 -6.07 4.02 -28.03
N HIS A 144 -6.60 3.50 -26.92
CA HIS A 144 -7.40 2.30 -26.92
C HIS A 144 -8.68 2.50 -27.74
N ARG A 145 -8.78 1.78 -28.86
CA ARG A 145 -9.92 1.85 -29.79
C ARG A 145 -11.07 0.91 -29.44
N GLY A 146 -10.87 0.03 -28.46
CA GLY A 146 -11.93 -0.82 -27.93
C GLY A 146 -12.88 -0.07 -26.99
N ASP A 147 -13.89 -0.78 -26.52
CA ASP A 147 -14.89 -0.23 -25.60
C ASP A 147 -14.33 -0.18 -24.17
N ILE A 148 -13.65 0.92 -23.84
CA ILE A 148 -13.12 1.20 -22.50
C ILE A 148 -14.24 1.08 -21.46
N ASP A 149 -15.41 1.62 -21.75
CA ASP A 149 -16.55 1.63 -20.81
C ASP A 149 -17.00 0.23 -20.46
N SER A 150 -16.99 -0.72 -21.41
CA SER A 150 -17.31 -2.12 -21.13
C SER A 150 -16.31 -2.80 -20.22
N VAL A 151 -15.02 -2.42 -20.29
CA VAL A 151 -13.96 -2.98 -19.43
C VAL A 151 -14.06 -2.38 -18.03
N MET A 152 -14.31 -1.08 -17.94
CA MET A 152 -14.41 -0.32 -16.70
C MET A 152 -15.65 -0.69 -15.89
N ASN A 153 -16.80 -0.81 -16.57
CA ASN A 153 -18.08 -1.14 -15.95
C ASN A 153 -18.37 -2.63 -15.96
N TRP A 154 -17.36 -3.46 -16.19
CA TRP A 154 -17.53 -4.90 -16.19
C TRP A 154 -17.95 -5.39 -14.80
N VAL A 155 -18.98 -6.23 -14.76
CA VAL A 155 -19.53 -6.79 -13.53
C VAL A 155 -19.38 -8.31 -13.57
N ALA A 156 -18.86 -8.87 -12.48
CA ALA A 156 -18.71 -10.31 -12.38
C ALA A 156 -20.08 -11.01 -12.38
N PRO A 157 -20.21 -12.16 -13.08
CA PRO A 157 -21.39 -13.00 -12.94
C PRO A 157 -21.60 -13.37 -11.46
N ILE A 158 -22.86 -13.55 -11.07
CA ILE A 158 -23.18 -14.08 -9.75
C ILE A 158 -22.69 -15.53 -9.69
N GLU A 159 -21.69 -15.78 -8.86
CA GLU A 159 -21.15 -17.12 -8.62
C GLU A 159 -21.60 -17.63 -7.24
N GLN A 160 -22.02 -18.90 -7.19
CA GLN A 160 -22.29 -19.61 -5.94
C GLN A 160 -21.17 -20.60 -5.67
N TYR A 161 -20.75 -20.73 -4.42
CA TYR A 161 -19.73 -21.67 -3.99
C TYR A 161 -20.17 -22.37 -2.70
N GLU A 162 -19.75 -23.61 -2.52
CA GLU A 162 -20.03 -24.35 -1.29
C GLU A 162 -18.95 -24.06 -0.24
N LEU A 163 -19.37 -23.57 0.92
CA LEU A 163 -18.51 -23.32 2.07
C LEU A 163 -19.09 -24.05 3.29
N HIS A 164 -18.36 -25.04 3.82
CA HIS A 164 -18.77 -25.87 4.96
C HIS A 164 -20.17 -26.51 4.79
N GLY A 165 -20.47 -27.05 3.60
CA GLY A 165 -21.75 -27.72 3.33
C GLY A 165 -22.93 -26.77 3.09
N ARG A 166 -22.66 -25.47 2.88
CA ARG A 166 -23.67 -24.45 2.56
C ARG A 166 -23.31 -23.74 1.26
N TRP A 167 -24.31 -23.55 0.41
CA TRP A 167 -24.17 -22.72 -0.79
C TRP A 167 -24.19 -21.25 -0.39
N GLU A 168 -23.05 -20.59 -0.57
CA GLU A 168 -22.87 -19.16 -0.39
C GLU A 168 -22.85 -18.49 -1.77
N THR A 169 -23.35 -17.26 -1.84
CA THR A 169 -23.22 -16.42 -3.04
C THR A 169 -22.05 -15.49 -2.84
N LYS A 170 -21.13 -15.45 -3.81
CA LYS A 170 -20.00 -14.53 -3.76
C LYS A 170 -20.50 -13.09 -3.66
N PRO A 171 -19.98 -12.28 -2.73
CA PRO A 171 -20.40 -10.89 -2.61
C PRO A 171 -20.22 -10.16 -3.94
N HIS A 172 -21.29 -9.51 -4.38
CA HIS A 172 -21.31 -8.74 -5.61
C HIS A 172 -20.78 -7.33 -5.33
N PHE A 173 -19.56 -7.05 -5.75
CA PHE A 173 -18.96 -5.72 -5.61
C PHE A 173 -19.26 -4.87 -6.84
N PRO A 174 -19.65 -3.59 -6.68
CA PRO A 174 -19.75 -2.69 -7.81
C PRO A 174 -18.37 -2.51 -8.48
N PRO A 175 -18.33 -2.19 -9.79
CA PRO A 175 -17.09 -1.83 -10.45
C PRO A 175 -16.37 -0.69 -9.72
N ARG A 176 -15.05 -0.69 -9.78
CA ARG A 176 -14.25 0.42 -9.24
C ARG A 176 -14.54 1.69 -10.07
N PRO A 177 -14.46 2.89 -9.48
CA PRO A 177 -14.61 4.14 -10.23
C PRO A 177 -13.59 4.25 -11.38
N SER A 178 -12.37 3.76 -11.15
CA SER A 178 -11.31 3.69 -12.13
C SER A 178 -10.56 2.36 -12.07
N LEU A 179 -10.03 1.86 -13.20
CA LEU A 179 -9.03 0.79 -13.21
C LEU A 179 -7.61 1.31 -12.91
N PHE A 180 -7.40 2.63 -13.03
CA PHE A 180 -6.25 3.35 -12.48
C PHE A 180 -6.58 3.78 -11.06
N PHE A 181 -6.33 2.93 -10.08
CA PHE A 181 -6.72 3.22 -8.70
C PHE A 181 -5.64 2.90 -7.67
N HIS A 182 -5.65 3.68 -6.59
CA HIS A 182 -5.07 3.30 -5.30
C HIS A 182 -6.19 2.82 -4.37
N PRO A 183 -6.02 1.72 -3.59
CA PRO A 183 -7.13 1.10 -2.85
C PRO A 183 -7.82 2.01 -1.82
N ASP A 184 -7.06 2.94 -1.24
CA ASP A 184 -7.55 3.85 -0.19
C ASP A 184 -7.96 5.25 -0.71
N TYR A 185 -7.87 5.52 -2.02
CA TYR A 185 -8.25 6.81 -2.61
C TYR A 185 -9.30 6.60 -3.71
N LEU A 186 -10.50 6.17 -3.30
CA LEU A 186 -11.60 5.79 -4.20
C LEU A 186 -12.85 6.66 -4.04
N ASP A 187 -12.82 7.64 -3.12
CA ASP A 187 -13.96 8.48 -2.76
C ASP A 187 -14.18 9.58 -3.82
N HIS A 188 -14.28 9.20 -5.08
CA HIS A 188 -14.39 10.13 -6.21
C HIS A 188 -15.52 11.17 -6.07
N HIS A 189 -16.59 10.89 -5.31
CA HIS A 189 -17.66 11.86 -5.08
C HIS A 189 -17.24 13.12 -4.28
N GLN A 190 -16.19 13.05 -3.47
CA GLN A 190 -15.68 14.21 -2.73
C GLN A 190 -14.49 14.90 -3.41
N TYR A 191 -13.93 14.30 -4.46
CA TYR A 191 -12.76 14.85 -5.15
C TYR A 191 -13.15 15.93 -6.18
N PRO A 192 -12.38 17.03 -6.31
CA PRO A 192 -12.72 18.15 -7.19
C PRO A 192 -12.94 17.77 -8.66
N SER A 193 -12.15 16.82 -9.17
CA SER A 193 -12.18 16.29 -10.54
C SER A 193 -12.81 14.88 -10.61
N GLY A 194 -13.47 14.45 -9.54
CA GLY A 194 -14.22 13.20 -9.52
C GLY A 194 -13.35 11.96 -9.69
N THR A 195 -13.73 11.10 -10.64
CA THR A 195 -12.98 9.87 -10.96
C THR A 195 -11.57 10.14 -11.47
N ALA A 196 -11.31 11.32 -12.05
CA ALA A 196 -9.99 11.66 -12.56
C ALA A 196 -8.96 11.77 -11.43
N ASP A 197 -9.35 12.24 -10.24
CA ASP A 197 -8.43 12.30 -9.09
C ASP A 197 -8.06 10.89 -8.59
N VAL A 198 -8.93 9.88 -8.76
CA VAL A 198 -8.58 8.47 -8.47
C VAL A 198 -7.41 8.02 -9.35
N ALA A 199 -7.42 8.40 -10.63
CA ALA A 199 -6.32 8.15 -11.55
C ALA A 199 -5.08 9.00 -11.21
N GLY A 200 -5.27 10.22 -10.70
CA GLY A 200 -4.20 11.07 -10.17
C GLY A 200 -3.45 10.42 -9.01
N TYR A 201 -4.16 9.92 -8.01
CA TYR A 201 -3.55 9.18 -6.88
C TYR A 201 -2.87 7.88 -7.32
N TRP A 202 -3.46 7.18 -8.29
CA TRP A 202 -2.80 6.03 -8.90
C TRP A 202 -1.48 6.42 -9.56
N ALA A 203 -1.44 7.51 -10.32
CA ALA A 203 -0.22 7.96 -10.99
C ALA A 203 0.86 8.37 -9.98
N GLU A 204 0.51 9.05 -8.90
CA GLU A 204 1.43 9.34 -7.80
C GLU A 204 2.02 8.05 -7.20
N ASP A 205 1.18 7.07 -6.89
CA ASP A 205 1.62 5.78 -6.38
C ASP A 205 2.53 5.03 -7.36
N ARG A 206 2.28 5.15 -8.67
CA ARG A 206 3.13 4.56 -9.72
C ARG A 206 4.47 5.28 -9.89
N ILE A 207 4.48 6.60 -9.83
CA ILE A 207 5.69 7.39 -10.10
C ILE A 207 6.55 7.48 -8.84
N PHE A 208 5.97 7.88 -7.71
CA PHE A 208 6.71 8.05 -6.47
C PHE A 208 6.93 6.73 -5.71
N GLY A 209 6.03 5.75 -5.85
CA GLY A 209 6.01 4.52 -5.04
C GLY A 209 4.97 4.54 -3.90
N GLY A 210 4.23 5.65 -3.78
CA GLY A 210 3.08 5.82 -2.93
C GLY A 210 2.46 7.20 -3.16
N VAL A 211 1.22 7.41 -2.71
CA VAL A 211 0.65 8.76 -2.62
C VAL A 211 1.45 9.55 -1.60
N VAL A 212 1.85 10.78 -1.97
CA VAL A 212 2.73 11.62 -1.17
C VAL A 212 1.91 12.43 -0.16
N LEU A 213 2.22 12.25 1.12
CA LEU A 213 1.52 12.83 2.26
C LEU A 213 2.49 13.61 3.14
N PHE A 214 1.95 14.51 3.97
CA PHE A 214 2.75 15.40 4.82
C PHE A 214 2.25 15.38 6.25
N ASP A 215 3.17 15.44 7.22
CA ASP A 215 2.83 15.82 8.59
C ASP A 215 2.47 17.31 8.61
N ARG A 216 1.17 17.58 8.71
CA ARG A 216 0.57 18.92 8.71
C ARG A 216 0.64 19.62 10.05
N GLY A 217 1.20 18.97 11.08
CA GLY A 217 1.26 19.50 12.43
C GLY A 217 -0.13 19.81 12.99
N LYS A 218 -0.14 20.58 14.09
CA LYS A 218 -1.41 20.92 14.77
C LYS A 218 -2.20 21.99 14.04
N SER A 219 -1.53 22.75 13.18
CA SER A 219 -2.16 23.82 12.40
C SER A 219 -2.90 23.29 11.17
N ASP A 220 -2.70 22.02 10.80
CA ASP A 220 -3.12 21.42 9.53
C ASP A 220 -2.51 22.10 8.28
N MET A 221 -1.55 23.01 8.45
CA MET A 221 -0.94 23.80 7.36
C MET A 221 0.57 23.59 7.24
N GLU A 222 1.20 22.88 8.17
CA GLU A 222 2.64 22.63 8.14
C GLU A 222 3.00 21.55 7.09
N ALA A 223 4.28 21.34 6.84
CA ALA A 223 4.77 20.17 6.11
C ALA A 223 6.11 19.79 6.71
N LYS A 224 6.07 19.04 7.83
CA LYS A 224 7.27 18.75 8.64
C LYS A 224 8.09 17.59 8.11
N GLU A 225 7.38 16.57 7.64
CA GLU A 225 7.91 15.29 7.23
C GLU A 225 7.12 14.76 6.05
N VAL A 226 7.78 13.95 5.22
CA VAL A 226 7.18 13.33 4.02
C VAL A 226 6.85 11.87 4.33
N TYR A 227 5.63 11.49 4.01
CA TYR A 227 5.10 10.15 4.18
C TYR A 227 4.59 9.61 2.86
N PHE A 228 4.80 8.34 2.59
CA PHE A 228 4.22 7.68 1.42
C PHE A 228 3.13 6.70 1.87
N HIS A 229 2.08 6.59 1.06
CA HIS A 229 1.03 5.58 1.21
C HIS A 229 1.02 4.71 -0.04
N SER A 230 1.55 3.49 0.08
CA SER A 230 1.75 2.61 -1.07
C SER A 230 0.51 1.77 -1.37
N GLY A 231 0.13 1.73 -2.65
CA GLY A 231 -1.01 0.98 -3.17
C GLY A 231 -0.62 -0.32 -3.85
N ARG A 232 0.67 -0.65 -3.88
CA ARG A 232 1.23 -1.83 -4.55
C ARG A 232 1.16 -3.09 -3.68
N ARG A 233 1.03 -4.23 -4.34
CA ARG A 233 1.27 -5.53 -3.72
C ARG A 233 2.70 -5.62 -3.21
N ARG A 234 2.90 -6.38 -2.13
CA ARG A 234 4.20 -6.59 -1.47
C ARG A 234 4.84 -5.31 -0.91
N GLN A 235 4.08 -4.23 -0.84
CA GLN A 235 4.42 -3.03 -0.06
C GLN A 235 3.52 -2.99 1.18
N THR A 236 3.92 -2.20 2.17
CA THR A 236 3.09 -2.00 3.35
C THR A 236 1.82 -1.24 2.98
N HIS A 237 0.68 -1.61 3.57
CA HIS A 237 -0.56 -0.88 3.41
C HIS A 237 -0.68 0.31 4.38
N ARG A 238 0.32 0.51 5.25
CA ARG A 238 0.36 1.61 6.20
C ARG A 238 1.05 2.83 5.58
N VAL A 239 0.68 4.00 6.07
CA VAL A 239 1.38 5.25 5.76
C VAL A 239 2.74 5.23 6.44
N TRP A 240 3.83 5.36 5.69
CA TRP A 240 5.19 5.17 6.18
C TRP A 240 6.05 6.42 5.98
N LEU A 241 6.91 6.71 6.97
CA LEU A 241 7.81 7.87 6.93
C LEU A 241 8.94 7.63 5.93
N LEU A 242 9.19 8.60 5.05
CA LEU A 242 10.35 8.61 4.17
C LEU A 242 11.63 8.80 5.01
N LEU A 243 12.61 7.90 4.86
CA LEU A 243 13.87 8.02 5.60
C LEU A 243 14.69 9.21 5.11
N GLU A 244 15.49 9.83 5.98
CA GLU A 244 16.29 11.01 5.60
C GLU A 244 17.16 10.78 4.36
N PRO A 245 17.87 9.63 4.18
CA PRO A 245 18.61 9.37 2.95
C PRO A 245 17.73 9.27 1.70
N GLN A 246 16.49 8.76 1.83
CA GLN A 246 15.54 8.70 0.72
C GLN A 246 15.02 10.10 0.38
N LEU A 247 14.73 10.92 1.40
CA LEU A 247 14.32 12.32 1.26
C LEU A 247 15.41 13.16 0.59
N GLU A 248 16.64 13.07 1.08
CA GLU A 248 17.80 13.78 0.51
C GLU A 248 18.06 13.36 -0.94
N SER A 249 17.98 12.06 -1.25
CA SER A 249 18.14 11.54 -2.61
C SER A 249 17.04 12.09 -3.54
N LEU A 250 15.79 12.11 -3.07
CA LEU A 250 14.67 12.69 -3.83
C LEU A 250 14.88 14.18 -4.09
N ILE A 251 15.22 14.98 -3.06
CA ILE A 251 15.46 16.42 -3.22
C ILE A 251 16.62 16.68 -4.18
N SER A 252 17.73 15.92 -4.04
CA SER A 252 18.89 16.01 -4.93
C SER A 252 18.50 15.75 -6.38
N PHE A 253 17.70 14.71 -6.63
CA PHE A 253 17.20 14.39 -7.96
C PHE A 253 16.27 15.47 -8.52
N LEU A 254 15.33 15.99 -7.73
CA LEU A 254 14.40 17.04 -8.17
C LEU A 254 15.13 18.35 -8.55
N LEU A 255 16.25 18.65 -7.90
CA LEU A 255 17.03 19.87 -8.13
C LEU A 255 18.16 19.71 -9.14
N ASP A 256 18.45 18.49 -9.61
CA ASP A 256 19.59 18.22 -10.50
C ASP A 256 19.46 18.96 -11.83
N GLU A 257 20.42 19.84 -12.11
CA GLU A 257 20.58 20.55 -13.37
C GLU A 257 21.36 19.75 -14.41
N SER A 258 22.19 18.81 -13.94
CA SER A 258 23.19 18.16 -14.78
C SER A 258 22.67 16.93 -15.50
N GLY A 259 21.52 16.39 -15.07
CA GLY A 259 20.97 15.12 -15.53
C GLY A 259 21.86 13.92 -15.18
N ARG A 260 22.67 14.04 -14.12
CA ARG A 260 23.63 13.02 -13.68
C ARG A 260 23.18 12.29 -12.42
N VAL A 261 22.23 12.85 -11.67
CA VAL A 261 21.68 12.20 -10.49
C VAL A 261 20.72 11.11 -10.97
N GLU A 262 21.01 9.86 -10.60
CA GLU A 262 20.12 8.73 -10.88
C GLU A 262 18.78 8.94 -10.18
N SER A 263 17.69 8.61 -10.86
CA SER A 263 16.36 8.75 -10.28
C SER A 263 16.18 7.75 -9.13
N PRO A 264 15.76 8.21 -7.93
CA PRO A 264 15.43 7.32 -6.83
C PRO A 264 14.03 6.70 -6.97
N LEU A 265 13.32 6.99 -8.07
CA LEU A 265 11.91 6.63 -8.24
C LEU A 265 11.72 5.31 -8.99
N PRO A 266 10.70 4.51 -8.62
CA PRO A 266 9.83 4.68 -7.45
C PRO A 266 10.55 4.32 -6.14
N ILE A 267 10.23 5.02 -5.04
CA ILE A 267 10.77 4.73 -3.71
C ILE A 267 9.85 3.72 -3.01
N PHE A 268 10.42 2.60 -2.60
CA PHE A 268 9.73 1.57 -1.83
C PHE A 268 10.05 1.66 -0.34
N VAL A 269 9.17 1.08 0.48
CA VAL A 269 9.36 1.07 1.93
C VAL A 269 10.63 0.29 2.28
N ASP A 270 11.51 0.91 3.05
CA ASP A 270 12.68 0.24 3.62
C ASP A 270 12.29 -0.44 4.95
N GLU A 271 12.87 -1.58 5.25
CA GLU A 271 12.65 -2.30 6.53
C GLU A 271 13.02 -1.44 7.75
N LYS A 272 13.97 -0.50 7.59
CA LYS A 272 14.36 0.47 8.62
C LYS A 272 13.31 1.55 8.82
N SER A 273 12.38 1.77 7.89
CA SER A 273 11.23 2.66 8.10
C SER A 273 10.25 2.00 9.06
N ARG A 274 10.51 2.13 10.37
CA ARG A 274 9.67 1.57 11.43
C ARG A 274 8.49 2.46 11.81
N LYS A 275 8.52 3.76 11.48
CA LYS A 275 7.44 4.70 11.77
C LYS A 275 6.34 4.57 10.71
N ARG A 276 5.35 3.73 11.00
CA ARG A 276 4.21 3.43 10.13
C ARG A 276 2.91 3.63 10.87
N PHE A 277 1.90 4.10 10.17
CA PHE A 277 0.59 4.38 10.73
C PHE A 277 -0.49 3.79 9.85
N ASP A 278 -1.54 3.25 10.46
CA ASP A 278 -2.73 2.91 9.69
C ASP A 278 -3.29 4.20 9.10
N ALA A 279 -3.90 4.12 7.91
CA ALA A 279 -4.43 5.32 7.23
C ALA A 279 -5.39 6.13 8.13
N TRP A 280 -6.16 5.42 8.96
CA TRP A 280 -7.04 6.04 9.95
C TRP A 280 -6.25 6.82 11.02
N ASP A 281 -5.25 6.19 11.68
CA ASP A 281 -4.45 6.84 12.73
C ASP A 281 -3.65 8.03 12.17
N ALA A 282 -3.11 7.86 10.95
CA ALA A 282 -2.37 8.87 10.23
C ALA A 282 -3.18 10.17 10.13
N MET A 283 -4.46 10.09 9.73
CA MET A 283 -5.33 11.25 9.62
C MET A 283 -5.91 11.71 10.96
N ALA A 284 -6.39 10.78 11.80
CA ALA A 284 -7.15 11.10 13.01
C ALA A 284 -6.27 11.66 14.13
N PHE A 285 -5.05 11.13 14.27
CA PHE A 285 -4.18 11.43 15.42
C PHE A 285 -2.85 12.08 15.05
N HIS A 286 -2.34 11.82 13.84
CA HIS A 286 -1.01 12.27 13.46
C HIS A 286 -1.01 13.45 12.47
N HIS A 287 -2.18 13.88 11.99
CA HIS A 287 -2.31 14.98 11.02
C HIS A 287 -1.49 14.72 9.74
N ILE A 288 -1.43 13.47 9.29
CA ILE A 288 -0.69 13.04 8.10
C ILE A 288 -1.67 12.90 6.92
N PHE A 289 -1.68 13.91 6.06
CA PHE A 289 -2.47 13.95 4.83
C PHE A 289 -1.89 15.01 3.87
N ARG A 290 -2.14 14.89 2.56
CA ARG A 290 -1.91 16.01 1.64
C ARG A 290 -3.09 16.96 1.74
N ASP A 291 -4.29 16.47 1.44
CA ASP A 291 -5.52 17.24 1.54
C ASP A 291 -6.45 16.63 2.57
N ARG A 292 -7.12 17.43 3.42
CA ARG A 292 -8.00 16.89 4.47
C ARG A 292 -9.14 16.04 3.91
N TRP A 293 -9.55 16.31 2.68
CA TRP A 293 -10.61 15.64 1.94
C TRP A 293 -10.11 14.47 1.07
N GLU A 294 -8.82 14.13 1.05
CA GLU A 294 -8.30 13.08 0.17
C GLU A 294 -8.79 11.66 0.52
N ARG A 295 -9.15 11.45 1.79
CA ARG A 295 -9.53 10.16 2.36
C ARG A 295 -10.68 10.37 3.33
N SER A 296 -11.76 9.59 3.20
CA SER A 296 -12.82 9.54 4.20
C SER A 296 -12.45 8.53 5.30
N ILE A 297 -12.48 8.97 6.56
CA ILE A 297 -12.27 8.07 7.71
C ILE A 297 -13.56 7.97 8.53
N PRO A 298 -13.99 6.76 8.94
CA PRO A 298 -15.13 6.60 9.84
C PRO A 298 -14.82 7.22 11.21
N ASP A 299 -15.87 7.63 11.95
CA ASP A 299 -15.71 8.19 13.30
C ASP A 299 -15.04 7.23 14.28
N ILE A 300 -15.17 5.92 14.04
CA ILE A 300 -14.63 4.85 14.88
C ILE A 300 -13.75 3.97 14.00
N LYS A 301 -12.52 3.73 14.44
CA LYS A 301 -11.59 2.80 13.79
C LYS A 301 -12.14 1.37 13.86
N ASP A 302 -12.23 0.69 12.72
CA ASP A 302 -12.61 -0.73 12.68
C ASP A 302 -11.39 -1.61 12.95
N GLU A 303 -11.15 -1.89 14.23
CA GLU A 303 -10.07 -2.77 14.69
C GLU A 303 -10.19 -4.20 14.13
N SER A 304 -11.40 -4.65 13.77
CA SER A 304 -11.61 -6.02 13.29
C SER A 304 -11.13 -6.25 11.85
N SER A 305 -11.01 -5.17 11.09
CA SER A 305 -10.50 -5.19 9.71
C SER A 305 -8.97 -5.31 9.64
N ILE A 306 -8.28 -5.07 10.76
CA ILE A 306 -6.82 -4.96 10.79
C ILE A 306 -6.16 -6.33 10.82
N ARG A 307 -5.25 -6.55 9.86
CA ARG A 307 -4.49 -7.79 9.70
C ARG A 307 -3.05 -7.55 10.12
N TYR A 308 -2.75 -7.85 11.38
CA TYR A 308 -1.42 -7.68 11.97
C TYR A 308 -0.40 -8.68 11.42
N ASN A 309 0.71 -8.17 10.89
CA ASN A 309 1.89 -8.92 10.44
C ASN A 309 3.15 -8.05 10.62
N THR A 310 4.34 -8.64 10.68
CA THR A 310 5.60 -7.88 10.89
C THR A 310 5.98 -6.99 9.71
N GLY A 311 5.54 -7.35 8.51
CA GLY A 311 5.74 -6.58 7.30
C GLY A 311 5.02 -5.24 7.31
N ASP A 312 3.87 -5.13 7.97
CA ASP A 312 3.12 -3.88 8.15
C ASP A 312 3.34 -3.24 9.52
N TYR A 313 3.51 -4.05 10.56
CA TYR A 313 3.69 -3.65 11.94
C TYR A 313 5.08 -4.09 12.43
N PRO A 314 6.15 -3.36 12.03
CA PRO A 314 7.52 -3.71 12.41
C PRO A 314 7.77 -3.68 13.92
N GLU A 315 6.93 -3.00 14.70
CA GLU A 315 6.88 -3.05 16.16
C GLU A 315 6.56 -4.46 16.71
N LEU A 316 5.85 -5.28 15.94
CA LEU A 316 5.57 -6.67 16.33
C LEU A 316 6.82 -7.55 16.27
N GLN A 317 7.83 -7.20 15.46
CA GLN A 317 9.08 -7.97 15.39
C GLN A 317 9.74 -8.08 16.77
N ASP A 318 9.78 -6.97 17.52
CA ASP A 318 10.36 -6.97 18.88
C ASP A 318 9.55 -7.87 19.84
N VAL A 319 8.24 -8.00 19.62
CA VAL A 319 7.36 -8.90 20.38
C VAL A 319 7.67 -10.35 20.02
N PHE A 320 7.79 -10.66 18.73
CA PHE A 320 8.14 -11.99 18.27
C PHE A 320 9.52 -12.44 18.73
N ASP A 321 10.52 -11.55 18.69
CA ASP A 321 11.88 -11.83 19.14
C ASP A 321 11.90 -12.16 20.65
N LYS A 322 11.10 -11.44 21.45
CA LYS A 322 10.94 -11.72 22.88
C LYS A 322 10.25 -13.04 23.15
N LEU A 323 9.21 -13.38 22.38
CA LEU A 323 8.51 -14.66 22.51
C LEU A 323 9.42 -15.84 22.15
N ALA A 324 10.27 -15.69 21.12
CA ALA A 324 11.24 -16.69 20.71
C ALA A 324 12.38 -16.86 21.73
N ALA A 325 12.75 -15.80 22.45
CA ALA A 325 13.77 -15.81 23.49
C ALA A 325 13.27 -16.24 24.88
N GLY A 326 11.96 -16.43 25.06
CA GLY A 326 11.36 -16.90 26.32
C GLY A 326 11.74 -18.35 26.65
N PRO A 327 11.61 -18.78 27.93
CA PRO A 327 11.97 -20.14 28.32
C PRO A 327 11.15 -21.16 27.51
N SER A 328 11.86 -22.12 26.92
CA SER A 328 11.29 -23.36 26.41
C SER A 328 10.54 -24.05 27.54
N TYR A 329 9.21 -23.95 27.54
CA TYR A 329 8.41 -24.81 28.37
C TYR A 329 8.43 -26.19 27.72
N ASP A 330 9.15 -27.14 28.30
CA ASP A 330 8.92 -28.56 28.06
C ASP A 330 7.45 -28.83 28.41
N VAL A 331 6.59 -28.87 27.39
CA VAL A 331 5.21 -29.34 27.55
C VAL A 331 5.30 -30.86 27.70
N PRO A 332 5.01 -31.45 28.87
CA PRO A 332 4.98 -32.89 28.99
C PRO A 332 3.73 -33.37 28.26
N GLY A 333 3.93 -33.98 27.09
CA GLY A 333 2.88 -34.61 26.31
C GLY A 333 2.39 -33.78 25.13
N ARG A 334 3.16 -33.78 24.04
CA ARG A 334 2.60 -33.58 22.70
C ARG A 334 3.01 -34.76 21.81
N PHE A 335 2.00 -35.37 21.21
CA PHE A 335 2.08 -36.34 20.14
C PHE A 335 2.98 -35.78 19.03
N ASP A 336 4.02 -36.52 18.67
CA ASP A 336 4.85 -36.28 17.49
C ASP A 336 4.21 -37.01 16.30
N PRO A 337 3.66 -36.32 15.27
CA PRO A 337 3.12 -37.00 14.10
C PRO A 337 4.20 -37.36 13.06
N LEU A 338 5.48 -37.06 13.30
CA LEU A 338 6.53 -37.26 12.29
C LEU A 338 7.68 -38.19 12.72
N SER A 339 7.61 -38.82 13.89
CA SER A 339 8.53 -39.90 14.25
C SER A 339 8.01 -41.27 13.78
N THR A 340 7.93 -41.48 12.46
CA THR A 340 8.06 -42.85 11.91
C THR A 340 9.17 -42.86 10.87
N ASN A 341 10.13 -43.74 11.13
CA ASN A 341 11.27 -44.09 10.30
C ASN A 341 12.35 -43.01 10.18
N ILE A 342 13.32 -43.07 11.11
CA ILE A 342 14.73 -43.35 10.82
C ILE A 342 15.37 -43.59 12.19
N GLU A 343 15.63 -44.85 12.53
CA GLU A 343 16.80 -45.30 13.30
C GLU A 343 16.67 -46.82 13.55
N LYS A 344 17.06 -47.60 12.54
CA LYS A 344 17.80 -48.83 12.82
C LYS A 344 19.28 -48.47 12.67
N HIS A 345 20.03 -48.82 13.71
CA HIS A 345 21.49 -48.71 13.88
C HIS A 345 22.00 -47.36 14.40
N ALA A 346 22.12 -47.22 15.72
CA ALA A 346 23.37 -47.50 16.44
C ALA A 346 23.30 -46.95 17.88
N LYS A 347 23.26 -47.85 18.88
CA LYS A 347 23.62 -47.54 20.27
C LYS A 347 24.59 -48.60 20.75
N GLU A 348 25.87 -48.21 20.81
CA GLU A 348 26.88 -48.64 21.78
C GLU A 348 27.80 -47.41 21.87
N THR A 349 27.82 -46.58 22.91
CA THR A 349 28.36 -46.87 24.24
C THR A 349 28.12 -45.65 25.15
N GLU A 350 27.86 -45.92 26.43
CA GLU A 350 27.74 -44.96 27.52
C GLU A 350 29.11 -44.52 28.07
N GLY A 351 29.16 -43.37 28.76
CA GLY A 351 30.31 -43.00 29.58
C GLY A 351 30.22 -41.66 30.34
N SER A 352 29.62 -41.72 31.54
CA SER A 352 29.98 -41.00 32.78
C SER A 352 29.92 -39.46 32.93
N GLY A 353 29.04 -39.00 33.83
CA GLY A 353 29.44 -38.49 35.16
C GLY A 353 29.53 -36.96 35.40
N PRO A 354 29.27 -36.47 36.64
CA PRO A 354 28.67 -35.16 36.92
C PRO A 354 29.58 -34.17 37.70
N ASP A 355 29.17 -32.90 37.87
CA ASP A 355 29.15 -32.18 39.16
C ASP A 355 28.76 -30.68 39.04
N ALA A 356 28.01 -30.20 40.05
CA ALA A 356 27.58 -28.81 40.31
C ALA A 356 28.55 -28.13 41.33
N PRO A 357 28.24 -27.05 42.11
CA PRO A 357 27.14 -26.05 42.10
C PRO A 357 27.54 -24.56 42.48
N ALA A 358 26.53 -23.68 42.45
CA ALA A 358 26.12 -22.62 43.41
C ALA A 358 27.01 -21.39 43.80
N GLY A 359 26.37 -20.20 43.85
CA GLY A 359 26.68 -19.11 44.79
C GLY A 359 26.11 -17.73 44.43
N PRO A 360 25.72 -16.84 45.39
CA PRO A 360 24.43 -16.14 45.34
C PRO A 360 24.41 -14.59 45.42
N ALA A 361 23.19 -14.08 45.20
CA ALA A 361 22.50 -12.81 45.45
C ALA A 361 23.09 -11.67 46.35
N ALA A 362 22.72 -10.42 46.00
CA ALA A 362 22.51 -9.31 46.92
C ALA A 362 21.52 -8.25 46.36
N GLN A 363 20.53 -7.84 47.18
CA GLN A 363 19.71 -6.61 47.03
C GLN A 363 20.42 -5.41 47.71
N PRO A 364 19.99 -4.13 47.56
CA PRO A 364 18.94 -3.55 48.45
C PRO A 364 18.06 -2.37 47.90
N SER A 365 17.03 -2.05 48.71
CA SER A 365 16.05 -0.93 48.84
C SER A 365 16.41 0.52 48.37
N GLU A 366 15.51 1.28 47.69
CA GLU A 366 14.51 2.31 48.17
C GLU A 366 15.13 3.62 48.79
N THR A 367 14.88 4.90 48.41
CA THR A 367 13.67 5.69 48.05
C THR A 367 14.05 7.09 47.45
N ALA A 368 13.09 7.74 46.73
CA ALA A 368 12.71 9.19 46.77
C ALA A 368 12.50 9.95 45.41
N ASP A 369 11.22 10.17 45.08
CA ASP A 369 10.48 11.24 44.36
C ASP A 369 11.10 12.22 43.32
N HIS A 370 10.52 12.19 42.11
CA HIS A 370 10.13 13.38 41.31
C HIS A 370 8.98 13.03 40.33
N PRO A 371 7.93 13.87 40.17
CA PRO A 371 6.81 13.58 39.28
C PRO A 371 7.02 14.21 37.89
N GLY A 372 6.79 13.42 36.84
CA GLY A 372 6.71 13.93 35.46
C GLY A 372 7.49 13.12 34.43
N SER A 373 7.25 11.81 34.35
CA SER A 373 7.66 11.00 33.20
C SER A 373 6.50 10.10 32.79
N LEU A 374 5.98 10.33 31.59
CA LEU A 374 5.05 9.42 30.91
C LEU A 374 5.80 8.12 30.64
N THR A 375 5.62 7.14 31.52
CA THR A 375 6.11 5.79 31.31
C THR A 375 5.33 5.14 30.16
N THR A 376 6.07 4.76 29.13
CA THR A 376 5.63 3.77 28.14
C THR A 376 5.14 2.53 28.88
N ARG A 377 3.85 2.23 28.76
CA ARG A 377 3.25 1.06 29.39
C ARG A 377 3.87 -0.18 28.75
N SER A 378 4.60 -0.97 29.54
CA SER A 378 5.11 -2.28 29.16
C SER A 378 3.94 -3.21 28.87
N THR A 379 3.64 -3.46 27.59
CA THR A 379 2.65 -4.46 27.17
C THR A 379 3.09 -5.85 27.63
N THR A 380 2.23 -6.52 28.40
CA THR A 380 2.51 -7.87 28.92
C THR A 380 2.13 -8.95 27.90
N GLU A 381 2.67 -10.17 28.04
CA GLU A 381 2.33 -11.32 27.18
C GLU A 381 0.83 -11.61 27.18
N ASP A 382 0.15 -11.40 28.31
CA ASP A 382 -1.30 -11.55 28.46
C ASP A 382 -2.11 -10.47 27.72
N ASP A 383 -1.56 -9.26 27.55
CA ASP A 383 -2.20 -8.19 26.76
C ASP A 383 -2.15 -8.50 25.27
N ILE A 384 -1.08 -9.16 24.81
CA ILE A 384 -0.89 -9.59 23.42
C ILE A 384 -1.84 -10.75 23.07
N MET A 385 -1.97 -11.74 23.95
CA MET A 385 -2.91 -12.85 23.74
C MET A 385 -4.38 -12.39 23.77
N ARG A 386 -4.69 -11.35 24.57
CA ARG A 386 -6.01 -10.69 24.54
C ARG A 386 -6.29 -9.93 23.26
N LEU A 387 -5.27 -9.32 22.63
CA LEU A 387 -5.41 -8.60 21.37
C LEU A 387 -5.80 -9.52 20.20
N PHE A 388 -5.36 -10.78 20.21
CA PHE A 388 -5.61 -11.73 19.12
C PHE A 388 -6.76 -12.72 19.39
N GLY A 389 -7.29 -12.77 20.62
CA GLY A 389 -8.44 -13.63 20.97
C GLY A 389 -8.17 -15.14 20.78
N GLU A 390 -6.91 -15.55 20.73
CA GLU A 390 -6.49 -16.93 20.43
C GLU A 390 -5.38 -17.39 21.38
N THR A 391 -5.14 -18.71 21.46
CA THR A 391 -4.07 -19.27 22.31
C THR A 391 -2.70 -19.08 21.65
N LYS A 392 -1.63 -19.03 22.47
CA LYS A 392 -0.25 -18.93 22.00
C LYS A 392 0.10 -20.00 20.96
N GLU A 393 -0.37 -21.23 21.13
CA GLU A 393 -0.12 -22.32 20.18
C GLU A 393 -0.87 -22.12 18.85
N ALA A 394 -2.09 -21.57 18.87
CA ALA A 394 -2.84 -21.27 17.65
C ALA A 394 -2.19 -20.10 16.88
N PHE A 395 -1.74 -19.09 17.62
CA PHE A 395 -1.01 -17.94 17.08
C PHE A 395 0.33 -18.33 16.44
N LEU A 396 1.14 -19.16 17.13
CA LEU A 396 2.42 -19.66 16.62
C LEU A 396 2.23 -20.64 15.44
N ALA A 397 1.17 -21.46 15.44
CA ALA A 397 0.84 -22.33 14.31
C ALA A 397 0.43 -21.51 13.06
N ARG A 398 -0.30 -20.40 13.24
CA ARG A 398 -0.61 -19.44 12.17
C ARG A 398 0.64 -18.73 11.66
N GLN A 399 1.59 -18.42 12.54
CA GLN A 399 2.87 -17.82 12.16
C GLN A 399 3.71 -18.81 11.34
N ALA A 400 3.79 -20.09 11.75
CA ALA A 400 4.52 -21.11 11.01
C ALA A 400 3.92 -21.38 9.62
N SER A 401 2.59 -21.29 9.46
CA SER A 401 1.94 -21.38 8.15
C SER A 401 2.08 -20.11 7.30
N PHE A 402 2.37 -18.95 7.90
CA PHE A 402 2.69 -17.71 7.18
C PHE A 402 4.17 -17.58 6.79
N ILE A 403 5.09 -18.13 7.59
CA ILE A 403 6.54 -18.10 7.32
C ILE A 403 6.96 -19.22 6.36
N ASN A 404 6.35 -20.40 6.46
CA ASN A 404 6.74 -21.60 5.68
C ASN A 404 5.61 -22.24 4.87
N GLY A 405 4.37 -21.72 4.93
CA GLY A 405 3.27 -22.21 4.12
C GLY A 405 3.17 -21.48 2.78
N PRO A 406 2.54 -22.10 1.76
CA PRO A 406 2.26 -21.39 0.53
C PRO A 406 1.43 -20.15 0.85
N SER A 407 1.80 -19.01 0.27
CA SER A 407 1.00 -17.80 0.43
C SER A 407 -0.46 -18.07 0.05
N TYR A 408 -1.43 -17.33 0.61
CA TYR A 408 -2.82 -17.43 0.16
C TYR A 408 -2.93 -17.30 -1.37
N ASP A 409 -2.02 -16.54 -1.98
CA ASP A 409 -1.87 -16.40 -3.43
C ASP A 409 -1.30 -17.66 -4.11
N GLU A 410 -0.43 -18.45 -3.49
CA GLU A 410 0.01 -19.76 -3.99
C GLU A 410 -1.08 -20.82 -3.85
N LEU A 411 -1.88 -20.78 -2.78
CA LEU A 411 -3.05 -21.65 -2.64
C LEU A 411 -4.12 -21.31 -3.69
N MET A 412 -4.34 -20.03 -3.98
CA MET A 412 -5.27 -19.59 -5.02
C MET A 412 -4.72 -19.78 -6.44
N GLN A 413 -3.40 -19.65 -6.65
CA GLN A 413 -2.74 -19.99 -7.92
C GLN A 413 -2.81 -21.50 -8.17
N ASN A 414 -2.59 -22.34 -7.16
CA ASN A 414 -2.73 -23.80 -7.27
C ASN A 414 -4.19 -24.19 -7.58
N PHE A 415 -5.17 -23.48 -7.00
CA PHE A 415 -6.58 -23.65 -7.33
C PHE A 415 -6.95 -23.21 -8.76
N LEU A 416 -6.20 -22.26 -9.34
CA LEU A 416 -6.39 -21.78 -10.71
C LEU A 416 -5.57 -22.56 -11.74
N ASN A 417 -4.56 -23.30 -11.31
CA ASN A 417 -3.63 -24.07 -12.15
C ASN A 417 -3.87 -25.59 -12.08
N GLU A 418 -4.97 -26.07 -11.48
CA GLU A 418 -5.35 -27.49 -11.63
C GLU A 418 -5.55 -27.80 -13.12
N PRO A 419 -4.80 -28.74 -13.71
CA PRO A 419 -5.04 -29.16 -15.07
C PRO A 419 -6.41 -29.82 -15.15
N ASP A 420 -7.15 -29.45 -16.19
CA ASP A 420 -8.44 -30.02 -16.59
C ASP A 420 -8.28 -31.55 -16.82
N GLU A 421 -8.33 -32.36 -15.76
CA GLU A 421 -8.58 -33.80 -15.86
C GLU A 421 -10.06 -34.00 -16.21
N GLY A 422 -10.41 -33.60 -17.43
CA GLY A 422 -11.77 -33.51 -17.92
C GLY A 422 -11.85 -33.50 -19.44
N GLY A 423 -11.02 -34.31 -20.11
CA GLY A 423 -11.11 -34.51 -21.55
C GLY A 423 -12.54 -34.89 -22.00
N PRO A 424 -12.97 -34.47 -23.22
CA PRO A 424 -14.36 -34.60 -23.66
C PRO A 424 -14.65 -36.06 -24.04
N GLY A 425 -15.22 -36.82 -23.11
CA GLY A 425 -15.52 -38.23 -23.35
C GLY A 425 -16.31 -38.92 -22.25
N ALA A 426 -17.31 -38.28 -21.63
CA ALA A 426 -18.16 -38.97 -20.64
C ALA A 426 -19.58 -38.39 -20.45
N SER A 427 -20.15 -37.71 -21.46
CA SER A 427 -21.49 -37.08 -21.36
C SER A 427 -22.59 -37.79 -22.15
N ALA A 428 -22.47 -39.09 -22.43
CA ALA A 428 -23.49 -39.85 -23.17
C ALA A 428 -24.22 -40.94 -22.36
N ASP A 429 -23.70 -41.39 -21.20
CA ASP A 429 -24.23 -42.59 -20.53
C ASP A 429 -25.03 -42.34 -19.23
N LEU A 430 -25.20 -41.10 -18.79
CA LEU A 430 -26.01 -40.79 -17.58
C LEU A 430 -27.46 -40.37 -17.86
N ALA A 431 -27.87 -40.29 -19.13
CA ALA A 431 -29.24 -39.99 -19.52
C ALA A 431 -30.15 -41.23 -19.68
N ASN A 432 -29.59 -42.45 -19.63
CA ASN A 432 -30.33 -43.70 -19.88
C ASN A 432 -30.66 -44.55 -18.64
N GLN A 433 -30.38 -44.07 -17.42
CA GLN A 433 -30.70 -44.78 -16.17
C GLN A 433 -31.80 -44.12 -15.30
N ARG A 434 -32.62 -43.23 -15.87
CA ARG A 434 -33.79 -42.62 -15.19
C ARG A 434 -35.14 -42.84 -15.92
N ARG A 435 -35.28 -43.94 -16.66
CA ARG A 435 -36.54 -44.33 -17.32
C ARG A 435 -37.06 -45.75 -17.02
N GLU A 436 -36.58 -46.38 -15.96
CA GLU A 436 -37.15 -47.65 -15.47
C GLU A 436 -37.33 -47.63 -13.94
N THR A 437 -38.21 -46.74 -13.46
CA THR A 437 -39.01 -46.92 -12.23
C THR A 437 -40.15 -45.91 -12.22
N SER A 438 -41.15 -46.11 -13.09
CA SER A 438 -42.57 -45.95 -12.77
C SER A 438 -43.45 -46.46 -13.90
#